data_AF-A0AAI9RP93-F1
#
_entry.id   AF-A0AAI9RP93-F1
#
_cell.length_a   1.000
_cell.length_b   1.000
_cell.length_c   1.000
_cell.angle_alpha   90.00
_cell.angle_beta   90.00
_cell.angle_gamma   90.00
#
_symmetry.space_group_name_H-M   'P 1'
#
loop_
_entity.id
_entity.type
_entity.pdbx_description
1 polymer ?
#
loop_
_entity_poly.entity_id
_entity_poly.type
_entity_poly.pdbx_seq_one_letter_code
_entity_poly.pdbx_strand_id
1 'polypeptide(L)' 'MGFLEVLTIIFVVLQLTGVIAWSWWLVFLPLIIAVGIYVVWLLIVIVIAGSTHKKVMKEFDKGFWE' A
#
# COMPACT_ATOMS: atom_id res chain seq x y z
N MET A 1 11.51 -4.63 10.41
CA MET A 1 10.61 -5.80 10.40
C MET A 1 9.32 -5.40 11.09
N GLY A 2 8.22 -5.32 10.36
CA GLY A 2 6.93 -4.80 10.81
C GLY A 2 6.07 -5.85 11.51
N PHE A 3 5.10 -5.41 12.31
CA PHE A 3 4.15 -6.29 13.02
C PHE A 3 3.42 -7.26 12.07
N LEU A 4 3.03 -6.80 10.88
CA LEU A 4 2.32 -7.61 9.87
C LEU A 4 3.19 -8.74 9.29
N GLU A 5 4.50 -8.55 9.22
CA GLU A 5 5.44 -9.59 8.75
C GLU A 5 5.54 -10.71 9.78
N VAL A 6 5.69 -10.35 11.06
CA VAL A 6 5.71 -11.30 12.17
C VAL A 6 4.39 -12.07 12.24
N LEU A 7 3.26 -11.37 12.10
CA LEU A 7 1.94 -11.99 12.08
C LEU A 7 1.76 -12.98 10.91
N THR A 8 2.29 -12.65 9.73
CA THR A 8 2.29 -13.56 8.58
C THR A 8 3.07 -14.84 8.88
N ILE A 9 4.26 -14.72 9.47
CA ILE A 9 5.08 -15.88 9.85
C ILE A 9 4.35 -16.75 10.87
N ILE A 10 3.72 -16.14 11.88
CA ILE A 10 2.94 -16.88 12.90
C ILE A 10 1.80 -17.67 12.23
N PHE A 11 1.01 -17.06 11.35
CA PHE A 11 -0.07 -17.76 10.63
C PHE A 11 0.46 -18.90 9.76
N VAL A 12 1.59 -18.70 9.06
CA VAL A 12 2.22 -19.75 8.24
C VAL A 12 2.68 -20.91 9.12
N VAL A 13 3.34 -20.64 10.25
CA VAL A 13 3.79 -21.68 11.18
C VAL A 13 2.61 -22.46 11.75
N LEU A 14 1.54 -21.76 12.19
CA LEU A 14 0.33 -22.39 12.72
C LEU A 14 -0.41 -23.26 11.67
N GLN A 15 -0.38 -22.87 10.40
CA GLN A 15 -0.93 -23.66 9.31
C GLN A 15 -0.09 -24.92 9.04
N LEU A 16 1.24 -24.79 9.07
CA LEU A 16 2.16 -25.92 8.88
C LEU A 16 2.14 -26.91 10.04
N THR A 17 1.89 -26.44 11.27
CA THR A 17 1.71 -27.31 12.45
C THR A 17 0.30 -27.88 12.58
N GLY A 18 -0.61 -27.54 11.65
CA GLY A 18 -1.97 -28.08 11.61
C GLY A 18 -2.91 -27.55 12.69
N VAL A 19 -2.55 -26.45 13.37
CA VAL A 19 -3.40 -25.80 14.38
C VAL A 19 -4.60 -25.12 13.71
N ILE A 20 -4.41 -24.62 12.49
CA ILE A 20 -5.44 -24.03 11.63
C ILE A 20 -5.49 -24.79 10.31
N ALA A 21 -6.70 -25.15 9.90
CA ALA A 21 -6.99 -25.85 8.64
C ALA A 21 -7.56 -24.90 7.57
N TRP A 22 -7.20 -23.61 7.65
CA TRP A 22 -7.78 -22.57 6.80
C TRP A 22 -7.19 -22.62 5.39
N SER A 23 -7.86 -21.97 4.44
CA SER A 23 -7.32 -21.78 3.10
C SER A 23 -6.08 -20.88 3.14
N TRP A 24 -5.11 -21.16 2.27
CA TRP A 24 -3.86 -20.38 2.13
C TRP A 24 -4.11 -18.87 1.91
N TRP A 25 -5.22 -18.50 1.30
CA TRP A 25 -5.65 -17.11 1.14
C TRP A 25 -5.80 -16.35 2.48
N LEU A 26 -6.29 -17.03 3.52
CA LEU A 26 -6.45 -16.45 4.86
C LEU A 26 -5.13 -16.38 5.62
N VAL A 27 -4.23 -17.35 5.39
CA VAL A 27 -2.88 -17.36 5.96
C VAL A 27 -2.05 -16.17 5.44
N PHE A 28 -2.19 -15.84 4.17
CA PHE A 28 -1.52 -14.70 3.53
C PHE A 28 -2.30 -13.37 3.62
N LEU A 29 -3.44 -13.34 4.30
CA LEU A 29 -4.25 -12.14 4.48
C LEU A 29 -3.45 -10.94 5.05
N PRO A 30 -2.58 -11.12 6.06
CA PRO A 30 -1.81 -9.99 6.61
C PRO A 30 -0.85 -9.38 5.59
N LEU A 31 -0.27 -10.21 4.70
CA LEU A 31 0.60 -9.77 3.61
C LEU A 31 -0.19 -9.02 2.54
N ILE A 32 -1.37 -9.53 2.15
CA ILE A 32 -2.25 -8.88 1.17
C ILE A 32 -2.68 -7.50 1.69
N ILE A 33 -3.05 -7.39 2.97
CA ILE A 33 -3.42 -6.11 3.60
C ILE A 33 -2.23 -5.14 3.58
N ALA A 34 -1.03 -5.60 3.94
CA ALA A 34 0.17 -4.77 3.93
C ALA A 34 0.43 -4.18 2.52
N VAL A 35 0.40 -5.04 1.49
CA VAL A 35 0.59 -4.63 0.10
C VAL A 35 -0.54 -3.68 -0.34
N GLY A 36 -1.78 -3.99 -0.01
CA GLY A 36 -2.94 -3.15 -0.36
C GLY A 36 -2.85 -1.74 0.21
N ILE A 37 -2.49 -1.60 1.49
CA ILE A 37 -2.26 -0.29 2.12
C ILE A 37 -1.17 0.48 1.38
N TYR A 38 -0.05 -0.19 1.07
CA TYR A 38 1.07 0.45 0.39
C TYR A 38 0.70 0.96 -1.00
N VAL A 39 -0.06 0.16 -1.77
CA VAL A 39 -0.57 0.53 -3.10
C VAL A 39 -1.50 1.75 -3.00
N VAL A 40 -2.47 1.73 -2.08
CA VAL A 40 -3.39 2.85 -1.89
C VAL A 40 -2.63 4.12 -1.51
N TRP A 41 -1.67 4.02 -0.61
CA TRP A 41 -0.84 5.16 -0.18
C TRP A 41 -0.05 5.75 -1.36
N LEU A 42 0.55 4.89 -2.17
CA LEU A 42 1.28 5.29 -3.38
C LEU A 42 0.37 5.97 -4.41
N LEU A 43 -0.85 5.47 -4.61
CA LEU A 43 -1.84 6.10 -5.50
C LEU A 43 -2.21 7.51 -5.02
N ILE A 44 -2.43 7.69 -3.72
CA ILE A 44 -2.73 9.01 -3.13
C ILE A 44 -1.59 9.99 -3.38
N VAL A 45 -0.33 9.57 -3.15
CA VAL A 45 0.85 10.40 -3.40
C VAL A 45 0.95 10.81 -4.88
N ILE A 46 0.72 9.88 -5.81
CA ILE A 46 0.74 10.16 -7.25
C ILE A 46 -0.34 11.19 -7.62
N VAL A 47 -1.56 11.02 -7.11
CA VAL A 47 -2.67 11.94 -7.39
C VAL A 47 -2.36 13.35 -6.87
N ILE A 48 -1.86 13.45 -5.64
CA ILE A 48 -1.49 14.74 -5.04
C ILE A 48 -0.34 15.38 -5.83
N ALA A 49 0.75 14.66 -6.07
CA ALA A 49 1.91 15.16 -6.82
C ALA A 49 1.52 15.62 -8.23
N GLY A 50 0.72 14.82 -8.94
CA GLY A 50 0.22 15.16 -10.27
C GLY A 50 -0.70 16.40 -10.25
N SER A 51 -1.50 16.57 -9.20
CA SER A 51 -2.39 17.73 -9.05
C SER A 51 -1.64 19.03 -8.74
N THR A 52 -0.57 18.96 -7.93
CA THR A 52 0.29 20.11 -7.60
C THR A 52 1.04 20.59 -8.84
N HIS A 53 1.59 19.65 -9.63
CA HIS A 53 2.32 20.02 -10.83
C HIS A 53 1.46 20.78 -11.85
N LYS A 54 0.20 20.37 -12.03
CA LYS A 54 -0.76 21.08 -12.91
C LYS A 54 -1.05 22.50 -12.45
N LYS A 55 -1.16 22.74 -11.13
CA LYS A 55 -1.42 24.09 -10.59
C LYS A 55 -0.22 25.01 -10.78
N VAL A 56 0.98 24.54 -10.45
CA VAL A 56 2.22 25.31 -10.60
C VAL A 56 2.47 25.69 -12.06
N MET A 57 2.27 24.76 -13.00
CA MET A 57 2.45 25.03 -14.43
C MET A 57 1.45 26.07 -14.94
N LYS A 58 0.20 26.02 -14.48
CA LYS A 58 -0.83 26.99 -14.86
C LYS A 58 -0.56 28.39 -14.33
N GLU A 59 -0.01 28.50 -13.12
CA GLU A 59 0.37 29.78 -12.53
C GLU A 59 1.62 30.37 -13.19
N PHE A 60 2.61 29.52 -13.52
CA PHE A 60 3.81 29.93 -14.24
C PHE A 60 3.51 30.44 -15.65
N ASP A 61 2.62 29.76 -16.40
CA ASP A 61 2.20 30.19 -17.74
C ASP A 61 1.50 31.55 -17.70
N LYS A 62 0.61 31.80 -16.73
CA LYS A 62 -0.04 33.11 -16.58
C LYS A 62 0.95 34.25 -16.35
N GLY A 63 1.89 34.08 -15.43
CA GLY A 63 2.90 35.11 -15.12
C GLY A 63 3.94 35.32 -16.22
N PHE A 64 4.00 34.45 -17.23
CA PHE A 64 4.85 34.64 -18.41
C PHE A 64 4.22 35.58 -19.45
N TRP A 65 2.88 35.70 -19.47
CA TRP A 65 2.15 36.51 -20.46
C TRP A 65 1.62 37.84 -19.91
N GLU A 66 1.80 38.12 -18.61
CA GLU A 66 1.56 39.42 -17.97
C GLU A 66 2.81 40.31 -18.00
#